data_AF-A0A7X9IDB9-F1
#
_entry.id   AF-A0A7X9IDB9-F1
#
_cell.length_a   1.000
_cell.length_b   1.000
_cell.length_c   1.000
_cell.angle_alpha   90.00
_cell.angle_beta   90.00
_cell.angle_gamma   90.00
#
_symmetry.space_group_name_H-M   'P 1'
#
loop_
_entity.id
_entity.type
_entity.pdbx_description
1 polymer ?
#
loop_
_entity_poly.entity_id
_entity_poly.type
_entity_poly.pdbx_seq_one_letter_code
_entity_poly.pdbx_strand_id
1 'polypeptide(L)'
;AHMETGYISDGVPCGECHLVPSMVASPGHFDADSIAEITWGALAGSGSQWSRAANQCRGTYCHGNFSGGYASNAPIWIAPGQAACGSCHDAGTRPQDLGGRHNKHVSEEDLPCQRCHAATVDGQLNIIGKSGHIDGHFDVIFSTGQGTYSGGACSNIGCHEAEDWY
;
A
#
# COMPACT_ATOMS: atom_id res chain seq x y z
N ALA A 1 -1.73 -9.80 13.58
CA ALA A 1 -1.43 -9.47 12.17
C ALA A 1 -1.03 -8.00 12.08
N HIS A 2 -0.25 -7.61 11.08
CA HIS A 2 0.31 -6.26 10.84
C HIS A 2 1.39 -5.76 11.82
N MET A 3 1.34 -6.09 13.11
CA MET A 3 2.30 -5.56 14.12
C MET A 3 3.75 -6.06 13.98
N GLU A 4 3.96 -7.09 13.18
CA GLU A 4 5.25 -7.71 12.92
C GLU A 4 5.50 -7.72 11.42
N THR A 5 6.76 -7.70 11.01
CA THR A 5 7.14 -7.81 9.60
C THR A 5 6.52 -9.04 8.97
N GLY A 6 5.70 -8.80 7.95
CA GLY A 6 4.99 -9.83 7.20
C GLY A 6 5.71 -10.22 5.92
N TYR A 7 4.97 -10.88 5.03
CA TYR A 7 5.45 -11.21 3.69
C TYR A 7 5.48 -9.99 2.76
N ILE A 8 4.60 -9.01 2.99
CA ILE A 8 4.38 -7.88 2.07
C ILE A 8 4.77 -6.52 2.66
N SER A 9 5.01 -6.40 3.97
CA SER A 9 5.34 -5.12 4.61
C SER A 9 6.16 -5.32 5.88
N ASP A 10 6.76 -4.25 6.36
CA ASP A 10 7.22 -4.17 7.75
C ASP A 10 6.03 -4.12 8.73
N GLY A 11 6.36 -4.22 10.02
CA GLY A 11 5.38 -4.09 11.09
C GLY A 11 4.76 -2.69 11.12
N VAL A 12 3.43 -2.64 11.10
CA VAL A 12 2.64 -1.42 11.25
C VAL A 12 2.66 -1.00 12.72
N PRO A 13 3.02 0.27 13.03
CA PRO A 13 2.96 0.79 14.39
C PRO A 13 1.53 0.76 14.95
N CYS A 14 1.37 0.46 16.25
CA CYS A 14 0.03 0.39 16.86
C CYS A 14 -0.73 1.72 16.78
N GLY A 15 0.02 2.83 16.79
CA GLY A 15 -0.49 4.20 16.64
C GLY A 15 -1.25 4.46 15.34
N GLU A 16 -1.13 3.58 14.35
CA GLU A 16 -1.91 3.70 13.11
C GLU A 16 -3.38 3.31 13.28
N CYS A 17 -3.72 2.53 14.30
CA CYS A 17 -5.07 2.02 14.51
C CYS A 17 -5.73 2.53 15.80
N HIS A 18 -4.94 2.81 16.84
CA HIS A 18 -5.46 3.25 18.12
C HIS A 18 -4.41 4.07 18.88
N LEU A 19 -4.85 4.77 19.92
CA LEU A 19 -3.93 5.48 20.79
C LEU A 19 -3.03 4.48 21.49
N VAL A 20 -1.73 4.79 21.56
CA VAL A 20 -0.76 4.03 22.35
C VAL A 20 -0.37 4.90 23.53
N PRO A 21 -0.93 4.66 24.73
CA PRO A 21 -0.61 5.45 25.90
C PRO A 21 0.86 5.25 26.32
N SER A 22 1.48 6.32 26.82
CA SER A 22 2.89 6.29 27.24
C SER A 22 3.17 5.34 28.41
N MET A 23 2.16 5.06 29.23
CA MET A 23 2.26 4.18 30.38
C MET A 23 1.03 3.28 30.46
N VAL A 24 1.27 2.08 30.98
CA VAL A 24 0.23 1.06 31.15
C VAL A 24 -0.92 1.54 32.07
N ALA A 25 -0.63 2.41 33.03
CA ALA A 25 -1.63 2.99 33.95
C ALA A 25 -2.25 4.31 33.44
N SER A 26 -1.97 4.72 32.20
CA SER A 26 -2.57 5.94 31.65
C SER A 26 -4.09 5.79 31.54
N PRO A 27 -4.87 6.85 31.80
CA PRO A 27 -6.30 6.85 31.53
C PRO A 27 -6.62 6.36 30.12
N GLY A 28 -7.63 5.50 29.97
CA GLY A 28 -8.02 4.88 28.69
C GLY A 28 -7.22 3.63 28.30
N HIS A 29 -6.08 3.31 28.93
CA HIS A 29 -5.39 2.05 28.62
C HIS A 29 -6.06 0.84 29.30
N PHE A 30 -6.43 1.00 30.57
CA PHE A 30 -7.23 0.03 31.32
C PHE A 30 -8.56 0.68 31.69
N ASP A 31 -9.48 0.73 30.74
CA ASP A 31 -10.85 1.15 31.03
C ASP A 31 -11.74 -0.05 31.41
N ALA A 32 -12.85 0.26 32.09
CA ALA A 32 -13.73 -0.75 32.68
C ALA A 32 -14.45 -1.64 31.65
N ASP A 33 -14.54 -1.21 30.39
CA ASP A 33 -15.23 -1.94 29.32
C ASP A 33 -14.31 -2.86 28.50
N SER A 34 -12.97 -2.78 28.70
CA SER A 34 -11.96 -3.56 27.96
C SER A 34 -12.03 -3.40 26.43
N ILE A 35 -12.51 -2.25 25.96
CA ILE A 35 -12.63 -1.95 24.53
C ILE A 35 -11.48 -1.01 24.14
N ALA A 36 -10.75 -1.32 23.07
CA ALA A 36 -9.75 -0.40 22.54
C ALA A 36 -10.42 0.78 21.79
N GLU A 37 -9.99 2.00 22.10
CA GLU A 37 -10.36 3.22 21.39
C GLU A 37 -9.63 3.30 20.05
N ILE A 38 -10.37 3.09 18.96
CA ILE A 38 -9.81 3.24 17.61
C ILE A 38 -9.64 4.72 17.28
N THR A 39 -8.40 5.08 16.96
CA THR A 39 -7.99 6.38 16.47
C THR A 39 -7.01 6.14 15.34
N TRP A 40 -7.23 6.78 14.20
CA TRP A 40 -6.42 6.49 13.02
C TRP A 40 -5.19 7.38 12.94
N GLY A 41 -4.05 6.76 12.70
CA GLY A 41 -2.80 7.45 12.43
C GLY A 41 -2.75 8.05 11.04
N ALA A 42 -1.63 8.71 10.75
CA ALA A 42 -1.44 9.43 9.49
C ALA A 42 -1.39 8.48 8.30
N LEU A 43 -0.74 7.32 8.43
CA LEU A 43 -0.63 6.34 7.35
C LEU A 43 -1.99 5.69 7.07
N ALA A 44 -2.76 5.34 8.10
CA ALA A 44 -4.11 4.80 7.90
C ALA A 44 -5.02 5.81 7.17
N GLY A 45 -4.90 7.10 7.50
CA GLY A 45 -5.61 8.19 6.84
C GLY A 45 -7.00 8.46 7.42
N SER A 46 -7.50 9.68 7.20
CA SER A 46 -8.71 10.20 7.87
C SER A 46 -10.04 9.56 7.46
N GLY A 47 -10.07 8.79 6.35
CA GLY A 47 -11.24 8.05 5.89
C GLY A 47 -11.43 6.68 6.56
N SER A 48 -10.46 6.28 7.38
CA SER A 48 -10.40 4.96 8.02
C SER A 48 -11.56 4.71 8.97
N GLN A 49 -12.09 3.50 8.94
CA GLN A 49 -13.25 3.10 9.71
C GLN A 49 -13.09 1.68 10.26
N TRP A 50 -13.53 1.49 11.51
CA TRP A 50 -13.60 0.21 12.18
C TRP A 50 -15.05 -0.11 12.51
N SER A 51 -15.50 -1.29 12.12
CA SER A 51 -16.78 -1.86 12.55
C SER A 51 -16.55 -2.99 13.53
N ARG A 52 -16.80 -2.74 14.81
CA ARG A 52 -16.74 -3.77 15.87
C ARG A 52 -17.69 -4.94 15.59
N ALA A 53 -18.92 -4.65 15.15
CA ALA A 53 -19.92 -5.68 14.90
C ALA A 53 -19.54 -6.63 13.76
N ALA A 54 -18.83 -6.11 12.75
CA ALA A 54 -18.43 -6.89 11.58
C ALA A 54 -16.97 -7.38 11.64
N ASN A 55 -16.20 -6.94 12.64
CA ASN A 55 -14.75 -7.08 12.72
C ASN A 55 -14.03 -6.61 11.44
N GLN A 56 -14.47 -5.51 10.85
CA GLN A 56 -13.97 -5.03 9.55
C GLN A 56 -13.31 -3.65 9.66
N CYS A 57 -12.14 -3.55 9.04
CA CYS A 57 -11.49 -2.28 8.71
C CYS A 57 -11.82 -1.93 7.25
N ARG A 58 -12.17 -0.67 6.97
CA ARG A 58 -12.41 -0.21 5.59
C ARG A 58 -12.03 1.26 5.42
N GLY A 59 -11.85 1.68 4.17
CA GLY A 59 -11.56 3.07 3.84
C GLY A 59 -10.20 3.55 4.37
N THR A 60 -9.37 2.64 4.83
CA THR A 60 -7.98 2.91 5.22
C THR A 60 -7.11 2.87 3.97
N TYR A 61 -5.97 3.57 4.00
CA TYR A 61 -4.93 3.45 2.98
C TYR A 61 -4.58 1.97 2.72
N CYS A 62 -4.27 1.21 3.77
CA CYS A 62 -3.91 -0.21 3.66
C CYS A 62 -5.01 -1.09 3.04
N HIS A 63 -6.26 -0.61 3.02
CA HIS A 63 -7.42 -1.32 2.50
C HIS A 63 -8.02 -0.61 1.28
N GLY A 64 -7.12 -0.19 0.39
CA GLY A 64 -7.45 0.22 -0.98
C GLY A 64 -7.91 1.67 -1.13
N ASN A 65 -7.84 2.48 -0.07
CA ASN A 65 -8.13 3.91 -0.18
C ASN A 65 -6.90 4.71 -0.64
N PHE A 66 -6.42 4.41 -1.85
CA PHE A 66 -5.36 5.12 -2.54
C PHE A 66 -5.59 5.06 -4.06
N SER A 67 -4.87 5.90 -4.82
CA SER A 67 -4.97 5.91 -6.28
C SER A 67 -4.54 4.56 -6.87
N GLY A 68 -5.41 3.93 -7.65
CA GLY A 68 -5.16 2.59 -8.19
C GLY A 68 -5.40 1.43 -7.22
N GLY A 69 -5.89 1.74 -6.01
CA GLY A 69 -6.31 0.76 -5.02
C GLY A 69 -7.78 0.34 -5.19
N TYR A 70 -8.09 -0.85 -4.70
CA TYR A 70 -9.45 -1.38 -4.67
C TYR A 70 -10.13 -1.01 -3.36
N ALA A 71 -10.92 0.07 -3.37
CA ALA A 71 -11.65 0.55 -2.19
C ALA A 71 -12.69 -0.45 -1.61
N SER A 72 -13.02 -1.51 -2.36
CA SER A 72 -13.84 -2.62 -1.88
C SER A 72 -13.08 -3.58 -0.96
N ASN A 73 -11.76 -3.44 -0.83
CA ASN A 73 -10.98 -4.24 0.11
C ASN A 73 -11.41 -3.88 1.54
N ALA A 74 -12.13 -4.81 2.19
CA ALA A 74 -12.67 -4.63 3.52
C ALA A 74 -12.40 -5.91 4.34
N PRO A 75 -11.14 -6.16 4.70
CA PRO A 75 -10.75 -7.41 5.33
C PRO A 75 -11.35 -7.55 6.73
N ILE A 76 -11.65 -8.80 7.09
CA ILE A 76 -12.11 -9.15 8.43
C ILE A 76 -10.87 -9.37 9.31
N TRP A 77 -10.71 -8.58 10.37
CA TRP A 77 -9.51 -8.50 11.22
C TRP A 77 -9.06 -9.85 11.79
N ILE A 78 -10.01 -10.71 12.15
CA ILE A 78 -9.76 -12.02 12.76
C ILE A 78 -9.78 -13.17 11.74
N ALA A 79 -10.07 -12.90 10.47
CA ALA A 79 -10.14 -13.93 9.44
C ALA A 79 -8.76 -14.15 8.80
N PRO A 80 -8.40 -15.40 8.47
CA PRO A 80 -7.19 -15.68 7.73
C PRO A 80 -7.32 -15.31 6.24
N GLY A 81 -6.18 -15.20 5.55
CA GLY A 81 -6.13 -15.14 4.09
C GLY A 81 -6.72 -13.89 3.44
N GLN A 82 -6.79 -12.77 4.17
CA GLN A 82 -7.44 -11.54 3.69
C GLN A 82 -6.55 -10.65 2.79
N ALA A 83 -5.27 -10.99 2.63
CA ALA A 83 -4.27 -10.18 1.93
C ALA A 83 -3.66 -10.92 0.72
N ALA A 84 -4.51 -11.54 -0.11
CA ALA A 84 -4.06 -12.13 -1.37
C ALA A 84 -3.56 -11.04 -2.33
N CYS A 85 -2.50 -11.33 -3.09
CA CYS A 85 -2.06 -10.41 -4.15
C CYS A 85 -3.20 -10.11 -5.12
N GLY A 86 -3.34 -8.86 -5.55
CA GLY A 86 -4.48 -8.43 -6.36
C GLY A 86 -5.70 -7.99 -5.56
N SER A 87 -5.76 -8.17 -4.23
CA SER A 87 -6.90 -7.70 -3.44
C SER A 87 -6.81 -6.21 -3.08
N CYS A 88 -5.60 -5.65 -3.01
CA CYS A 88 -5.36 -4.25 -2.66
C CYS A 88 -5.27 -3.35 -3.88
N HIS A 89 -4.55 -3.79 -4.91
CA HIS A 89 -4.38 -3.14 -6.21
C HIS A 89 -4.10 -4.22 -7.25
N ASP A 90 -4.22 -3.92 -8.54
CA ASP A 90 -3.93 -4.89 -9.60
C ASP A 90 -2.47 -5.39 -9.53
N ALA A 91 -2.28 -6.68 -9.79
CA ALA A 91 -0.96 -7.33 -9.79
C ALA A 91 -0.48 -7.66 -11.23
N GLY A 92 -0.98 -6.96 -12.24
CA GLY A 92 -0.63 -7.14 -13.65
C GLY A 92 -1.74 -7.73 -14.52
N THR A 93 -2.89 -8.09 -13.96
CA THR A 93 -4.00 -8.69 -14.74
C THR A 93 -4.87 -7.66 -15.44
N ARG A 94 -4.95 -6.46 -14.87
CA ARG A 94 -5.71 -5.31 -15.36
C ARG A 94 -4.94 -4.02 -15.08
N PRO A 95 -3.79 -3.78 -15.73
CA PRO A 95 -2.92 -2.65 -15.39
C PRO A 95 -3.57 -1.28 -15.55
N GLN A 96 -4.65 -1.16 -16.33
CA GLN A 96 -5.47 0.05 -16.39
C GLN A 96 -6.10 0.44 -15.03
N ASP A 97 -6.34 -0.52 -14.14
CA ASP A 97 -6.92 -0.26 -12.82
C ASP A 97 -5.91 0.44 -11.88
N LEU A 98 -4.59 0.33 -12.16
CA LEU A 98 -3.54 1.08 -11.46
C LEU A 98 -3.52 2.57 -11.83
N GLY A 99 -4.23 2.95 -12.91
CA GLY A 99 -4.29 4.32 -13.41
C GLY A 99 -3.00 4.78 -14.10
N GLY A 100 -2.94 6.09 -14.39
CA GLY A 100 -1.81 6.70 -15.08
C GLY A 100 -1.52 6.05 -16.44
N ARG A 101 -0.25 5.70 -16.68
CA ARG A 101 0.23 5.06 -17.92
C ARG A 101 0.54 3.56 -17.76
N HIS A 102 0.10 2.92 -16.67
CA HIS A 102 0.39 1.51 -16.41
C HIS A 102 -0.10 0.59 -17.55
N ASN A 103 -1.29 0.83 -18.11
CA ASN A 103 -1.78 0.06 -19.26
C ASN A 103 -0.83 0.14 -20.46
N LYS A 104 -0.31 1.33 -20.75
CA LYS A 104 0.65 1.52 -21.85
C LYS A 104 1.90 0.67 -21.62
N HIS A 105 2.54 0.84 -20.46
CA HIS A 105 3.82 0.17 -20.22
C HIS A 105 3.69 -1.34 -19.98
N VAL A 106 2.67 -1.78 -19.25
CA VAL A 106 2.55 -3.20 -18.86
C VAL A 106 1.85 -4.02 -19.94
N SER A 107 0.77 -3.52 -20.52
CA SER A 107 -0.03 -4.31 -21.47
C SER A 107 0.36 -4.10 -22.94
N GLU A 108 0.76 -2.88 -23.32
CA GLU A 108 1.12 -2.59 -24.72
C GLU A 108 2.61 -2.80 -25.00
N GLU A 109 3.47 -2.43 -24.05
CA GLU A 109 4.94 -2.54 -24.19
C GLU A 109 5.54 -3.76 -23.46
N ASP A 110 4.72 -4.58 -22.81
CA ASP A 110 5.12 -5.81 -22.09
C ASP A 110 6.26 -5.58 -21.06
N LEU A 111 6.25 -4.43 -20.38
CA LEU A 111 7.27 -4.11 -19.38
C LEU A 111 6.92 -4.72 -18.01
N PRO A 112 7.84 -5.47 -17.38
CA PRO A 112 7.60 -6.05 -16.06
C PRO A 112 7.60 -4.96 -14.99
N CYS A 113 6.84 -5.15 -13.90
CA CYS A 113 6.74 -4.21 -12.78
C CYS A 113 8.10 -3.80 -12.21
N GLN A 114 9.03 -4.76 -12.11
CA GLN A 114 10.40 -4.57 -11.64
C GLN A 114 11.20 -3.56 -12.47
N ARG A 115 10.80 -3.28 -13.72
CA ARG A 115 11.46 -2.27 -14.56
C ARG A 115 11.40 -0.88 -13.92
N CYS A 116 10.30 -0.56 -13.24
CA CYS A 116 10.05 0.74 -12.61
C CYS A 116 9.99 0.67 -11.08
N HIS A 117 9.63 -0.47 -10.50
CA HIS A 117 9.53 -0.68 -9.05
C HIS A 117 10.65 -1.59 -8.53
N ALA A 118 11.87 -1.37 -9.00
CA ALA A 118 13.00 -2.30 -8.80
C ALA A 118 13.47 -2.43 -7.35
N ALA A 119 13.17 -1.45 -6.50
CA ALA A 119 13.45 -1.52 -5.08
C ALA A 119 12.39 -2.29 -4.28
N THR A 120 11.19 -2.46 -4.85
CA THR A 120 10.02 -3.02 -4.16
C THR A 120 9.76 -4.47 -4.59
N VAL A 121 9.83 -4.75 -5.90
CA VAL A 121 9.50 -6.07 -6.47
C VAL A 121 10.61 -6.62 -7.36
N ASP A 122 10.78 -7.94 -7.32
CA ASP A 122 11.65 -8.65 -8.26
C ASP A 122 10.91 -9.04 -9.56
N GLY A 123 11.63 -9.69 -10.50
CA GLY A 123 11.09 -10.13 -11.78
C GLY A 123 10.01 -11.22 -11.68
N GLN A 124 9.80 -11.79 -10.49
CA GLN A 124 8.80 -12.80 -10.20
C GLN A 124 7.65 -12.24 -9.33
N LEU A 125 7.60 -10.92 -9.17
CA LEU A 125 6.62 -10.19 -8.35
C LEU A 125 6.69 -10.51 -6.85
N ASN A 126 7.84 -11.02 -6.36
CA ASN A 126 8.06 -11.11 -4.93
C ASN A 126 8.37 -9.71 -4.37
N ILE A 127 7.83 -9.40 -3.19
CA ILE A 127 8.17 -8.18 -2.46
C ILE A 127 9.55 -8.33 -1.83
N ILE A 128 10.53 -7.61 -2.38
CA ILE A 128 11.91 -7.58 -1.89
C ILE A 128 12.18 -6.35 -1.01
N GLY A 129 11.40 -5.27 -1.18
CA GLY A 129 11.48 -4.02 -0.42
C GLY A 129 10.26 -3.81 0.46
N LYS A 130 10.13 -4.59 1.54
CA LYS A 130 8.95 -4.58 2.43
C LYS A 130 8.70 -3.21 3.09
N SER A 131 9.76 -2.49 3.43
CA SER A 131 9.67 -1.18 4.08
C SER A 131 8.99 -0.13 3.21
N GLY A 132 9.07 -0.25 1.87
CA GLY A 132 8.50 0.71 0.91
C GLY A 132 7.31 0.17 0.11
N HIS A 133 6.77 -0.99 0.50
CA HIS A 133 5.58 -1.54 -0.19
C HIS A 133 4.27 -1.04 0.44
N ILE A 134 4.25 -0.83 1.76
CA ILE A 134 3.12 -0.25 2.50
C ILE A 134 3.64 0.84 3.45
N ASP A 135 3.94 2.02 2.89
CA ASP A 135 4.49 3.16 3.62
C ASP A 135 3.80 4.50 3.28
N GLY A 136 2.77 4.49 2.43
CA GLY A 136 2.03 5.68 2.03
C GLY A 136 2.58 6.36 0.78
N HIS A 137 3.65 5.84 0.19
CA HIS A 137 4.32 6.43 -0.96
C HIS A 137 4.34 5.49 -2.17
N PHE A 138 4.34 6.09 -3.37
CA PHE A 138 4.59 5.36 -4.60
C PHE A 138 6.04 5.56 -4.99
N ASP A 139 6.87 4.56 -4.73
CA ASP A 139 8.27 4.57 -5.09
C ASP A 139 8.48 4.04 -6.50
N VAL A 140 9.15 4.83 -7.34
CA VAL A 140 9.57 4.43 -8.69
C VAL A 140 11.09 4.54 -8.76
N ILE A 141 11.73 3.38 -8.76
CA ILE A 141 13.18 3.23 -8.91
C ILE A 141 13.40 2.29 -10.09
N PHE A 142 13.93 2.87 -11.18
CA PHE A 142 14.17 2.12 -12.42
C PHE A 142 15.29 1.11 -12.25
N SER A 143 15.11 -0.11 -12.80
CA SER A 143 16.09 -1.18 -12.66
C SER A 143 17.43 -0.90 -13.35
N THR A 144 17.44 -0.01 -14.34
CA THR A 144 18.65 0.46 -15.03
C THR A 144 19.38 1.58 -14.27
N GLY A 145 18.77 2.11 -13.20
CA GLY A 145 19.24 3.31 -12.52
C GLY A 145 19.12 4.59 -13.36
N GLN A 146 18.46 4.54 -14.52
CA GLN A 146 18.28 5.68 -15.41
C GLN A 146 16.81 6.11 -15.46
N GLY A 147 16.58 7.38 -15.16
CA GLY A 147 15.26 7.96 -15.07
C GLY A 147 14.94 8.46 -13.66
N THR A 148 14.11 9.48 -13.58
CA THR A 148 13.54 9.98 -12.34
C THR A 148 12.04 10.09 -12.52
N TYR A 149 11.30 9.69 -11.50
CA TYR A 149 9.86 9.88 -11.42
C TYR A 149 9.55 10.83 -10.27
N SER A 150 8.82 11.90 -10.55
CA SER A 150 8.39 12.85 -9.53
C SER A 150 7.07 13.50 -9.93
N GLY A 151 6.10 13.50 -9.02
CA GLY A 151 4.82 14.19 -9.21
C GLY A 151 4.02 13.73 -10.44
N GLY A 152 4.13 12.45 -10.83
CA GLY A 152 3.43 11.93 -12.01
C GLY A 152 4.19 12.08 -13.34
N ALA A 153 5.38 12.68 -13.32
CA ALA A 153 6.21 12.90 -14.52
C ALA A 153 7.50 12.07 -14.47
N CYS A 154 7.92 11.58 -15.63
CA CYS A 154 9.22 10.92 -15.83
C CYS A 154 10.20 11.90 -16.51
N SER A 155 11.47 11.85 -16.13
CA SER A 155 12.55 12.62 -16.78
C SER A 155 13.83 11.80 -16.86
N ASN A 156 14.71 12.11 -17.81
CA ASN A 156 16.02 11.46 -17.99
C ASN A 156 15.95 9.95 -18.16
N ILE A 157 14.87 9.46 -18.78
CA ILE A 157 14.63 8.04 -18.99
C ILE A 157 15.15 7.62 -20.36
N GLY A 158 15.96 6.55 -20.40
CA GLY A 158 16.52 6.04 -21.66
C GLY A 158 15.49 5.37 -22.59
N CYS A 159 14.25 5.17 -22.13
CA CYS A 159 13.21 4.44 -22.87
C CYS A 159 12.24 5.34 -23.67
N HIS A 160 12.13 6.63 -23.35
CA HIS A 160 11.17 7.54 -24.03
C HIS A 160 11.84 8.48 -25.05
N GLU A 161 13.16 8.35 -25.25
CA GLU A 161 13.99 9.14 -26.18
C GLU A 161 13.44 10.56 -26.44
N ALA A 162 13.13 10.91 -27.70
CA ALA A 162 12.56 12.20 -28.10
C ALA A 162 11.07 12.09 -28.45
N GLU A 163 10.33 11.14 -27.86
CA GLU A 163 8.90 11.02 -28.13
C GLU A 163 8.12 12.20 -27.55
N ASP A 164 7.48 12.96 -28.44
CA ASP A 164 6.52 14.00 -28.07
C ASP A 164 5.16 13.36 -27.76
N TRP A 165 4.79 13.39 -26.48
CA TRP A 165 3.52 12.89 -25.98
C TRP A 165 2.49 14.04 -26.00
N TYR A 166 1.86 14.27 -27.16
CA TYR A 166 0.71 15.19 -27.31
C TYR A 166 -0.64 14.51 -27.08
#